data_AF-A0A7S0NRE9-F1
#
_entry.id   AF-A0A7S0NRE9-F1
#
_cell.length_a   1.000
_cell.length_b   1.000
_cell.length_c   1.000
_cell.angle_alpha   90.00
_cell.angle_beta   90.00
_cell.angle_gamma   90.00
#
_symmetry.space_group_name_H-M   'P 1'
#
loop_
_entity.id
_entity.type
_entity.pdbx_description
1 polymer ?
#
loop_
_entity_poly.entity_id
_entity_poly.type
_entity_poly.pdbx_seq_one_letter_code
_entity_poly.pdbx_strand_id
1 'polypeptide(L)'
;KKAPHNAVLKALRAEALAVCGRFQNARSLCEEGRIHDEARSCAAGAALWLYTYGRVQYDAGELTSAADKFGEALQRPNAPHQCKALLKLAQRLEAARSAGNSAFKRGDWEAAVAAYSRALAVDPNHGRFNALLYCNRAAANGRRDGYLDQALGDCNVAIGLDPTYAKAYLRRAELRLRAGKRNLALDDYALAQKHDPTGPVGAEAGKRLHEQSRPAGGYGYSGGAYHGGAGPRPAGRPGGGAPARKEHSHYDVLGLAASASVEDIKKAYRKLALRHHPDKNNGSDDAQQKFVQIQRAYDVLSDAAQRRTYDLQQRSASSSARSYSGFSDEDDLFAAFYQARAASRYRRW
;
A
#
# COMPACT_ATOMS: atom_id res chain seq x y z
N LYS A 1 -32.87 13.94 27.73
CA LYS A 1 -33.51 12.91 26.85
C LYS A 1 -33.14 13.22 25.39
N LYS A 2 -32.06 12.65 24.85
CA LYS A 2 -31.75 12.76 23.41
C LYS A 2 -32.69 11.80 22.67
N ALA A 3 -33.53 12.32 21.79
CA ALA A 3 -34.61 11.56 21.17
C ALA A 3 -34.08 10.38 20.31
N PRO A 4 -34.80 9.25 20.24
CA PRO A 4 -34.43 8.06 19.46
C PRO A 4 -34.23 8.33 17.96
N HIS A 5 -34.84 9.39 17.44
CA HIS A 5 -34.66 9.87 16.06
C HIS A 5 -33.21 10.22 15.70
N ASN A 6 -32.41 10.66 16.69
CA ASN A 6 -31.01 11.03 16.47
C ASN A 6 -30.13 9.79 16.24
N ALA A 7 -30.42 8.68 16.92
CA ALA A 7 -29.62 7.45 16.82
C ALA A 7 -29.80 6.74 15.47
N VAL A 8 -31.02 6.70 14.93
CA VAL A 8 -31.28 6.11 13.60
C VAL A 8 -30.62 6.93 12.49
N LEU A 9 -30.68 8.26 12.55
CA LEU A 9 -29.99 9.14 11.60
C LEU A 9 -28.47 8.97 11.66
N LYS A 10 -27.91 8.84 12.87
CA LYS A 10 -26.48 8.54 13.07
C LYS A 10 -26.09 7.17 12.51
N ALA A 11 -26.93 6.15 12.69
CA ALA A 11 -26.73 4.81 12.14
C ALA A 11 -26.70 4.81 10.60
N LEU A 12 -27.67 5.49 9.96
CA LEU A 12 -27.69 5.65 8.49
C LEU A 12 -26.47 6.42 7.98
N ARG A 13 -26.06 7.47 8.68
CA ARG A 13 -24.84 8.22 8.35
C ARG A 13 -23.58 7.36 8.50
N ALA A 14 -23.51 6.53 9.54
CA ALA A 14 -22.41 5.59 9.74
C ALA A 14 -22.35 4.54 8.62
N GLU A 15 -23.50 4.01 8.18
CA GLU A 15 -23.56 3.10 7.04
C GLU A 15 -23.05 3.77 5.75
N ALA A 16 -23.49 4.98 5.45
CA ALA A 16 -22.98 5.73 4.29
C ALA A 16 -21.46 5.93 4.34
N LEU A 17 -20.91 6.23 5.53
CA LEU A 17 -19.46 6.37 5.72
C LEU A 17 -18.71 5.06 5.56
N ALA A 18 -19.28 3.94 6.01
CA ALA A 18 -18.70 2.61 5.82
C ALA A 18 -18.65 2.21 4.34
N VAL A 19 -19.71 2.51 3.57
CA VAL A 19 -19.73 2.32 2.11
C VAL A 19 -18.63 3.16 1.44
N CYS A 20 -18.35 4.37 1.94
CA CYS A 20 -17.24 5.20 1.48
C CYS A 20 -15.85 4.78 2.02
N GLY A 21 -15.73 3.65 2.73
CA GLY A 21 -14.46 3.17 3.30
C GLY A 21 -13.97 3.95 4.52
N ARG A 22 -14.76 4.90 5.06
CA ARG A 22 -14.40 5.75 6.21
C ARG A 22 -14.83 5.11 7.53
N PHE A 23 -14.31 3.92 7.80
CA PHE A 23 -14.75 3.08 8.93
C PHE A 23 -14.52 3.70 10.31
N GLN A 24 -13.42 4.45 10.52
CA GLN A 24 -13.15 5.11 11.80
C GLN A 24 -14.22 6.16 12.12
N ASN A 25 -14.63 6.95 11.12
CA ASN A 25 -15.69 7.94 11.28
C ASN A 25 -17.07 7.29 11.43
N ALA A 26 -17.30 6.18 10.72
CA ALA A 26 -18.52 5.39 10.87
C ALA A 26 -18.63 4.83 12.30
N ARG A 27 -17.53 4.29 12.82
CA ARG A 27 -17.45 3.74 14.18
C ARG A 27 -17.69 4.80 15.25
N SER A 28 -17.00 5.94 15.17
CA SER A 28 -17.19 7.02 16.15
C SER A 28 -18.65 7.49 16.19
N LEU A 29 -19.30 7.62 15.02
CA LEU A 29 -20.73 7.95 14.95
C LEU A 29 -21.64 6.88 15.53
N CYS A 30 -21.33 5.59 15.34
CA CYS A 30 -22.04 4.50 15.99
C CYS A 30 -21.90 4.58 17.52
N GLU A 31 -20.70 4.85 18.03
CA GLU A 31 -20.42 4.97 19.46
C GLU A 31 -21.13 6.19 20.09
N GLU A 32 -21.11 7.34 19.44
CA GLU A 32 -21.85 8.54 19.86
C GLU A 32 -23.38 8.39 19.74
N GLY A 33 -23.83 7.46 18.91
CA GLY A 33 -25.24 7.14 18.68
C GLY A 33 -25.77 6.05 19.60
N ARG A 34 -24.96 5.56 20.56
CA ARG A 34 -25.32 4.45 21.45
C ARG A 34 -26.64 4.70 22.16
N ILE A 35 -27.58 3.78 21.97
CA ILE A 35 -28.87 3.80 22.64
C ILE A 35 -28.73 3.03 23.96
N HIS A 36 -28.82 3.75 25.08
CA HIS A 36 -28.72 3.19 26.43
C HIS A 36 -30.07 2.72 27.01
N ASP A 37 -31.19 3.22 26.48
CA ASP A 37 -32.52 2.99 27.04
C ASP A 37 -33.17 1.71 26.50
N GLU A 38 -33.60 0.84 27.42
CA GLU A 38 -34.31 -0.43 27.17
C GLU A 38 -35.82 -0.26 26.95
N ALA A 39 -36.32 0.98 26.89
CA ALA A 39 -37.74 1.25 26.68
C ALA A 39 -38.24 0.61 25.37
N ARG A 40 -39.39 -0.09 25.42
CA ARG A 40 -40.01 -0.77 24.26
C ARG A 40 -40.19 0.15 23.04
N SER A 41 -40.40 1.46 23.24
CA SER A 41 -40.54 2.46 22.18
C SER A 41 -39.24 2.70 21.38
N CYS A 42 -38.08 2.36 21.94
CA CYS A 42 -36.77 2.46 21.29
C CYS A 42 -36.23 1.12 20.79
N ALA A 43 -36.94 0.00 21.03
CA ALA A 43 -36.40 -1.34 20.81
C ALA A 43 -36.08 -1.63 19.34
N ALA A 44 -36.92 -1.15 18.40
CA ALA A 44 -36.65 -1.27 16.96
C ALA A 44 -35.44 -0.42 16.52
N GLY A 45 -35.29 0.79 17.08
CA GLY A 45 -34.13 1.65 16.83
C GLY A 45 -32.83 1.06 17.38
N ALA A 46 -32.88 0.38 18.53
CA ALA A 46 -31.74 -0.32 19.12
C ALA A 46 -31.31 -1.54 18.29
N ALA A 47 -32.26 -2.32 17.77
CA ALA A 47 -31.97 -3.45 16.89
C ALA A 47 -31.28 -3.00 15.58
N LEU A 48 -31.79 -1.92 14.97
CA LEU A 48 -31.20 -1.33 13.78
C LEU A 48 -29.81 -0.74 14.06
N TRP A 49 -29.64 -0.02 15.16
CA TRP A 49 -28.33 0.49 15.56
C TRP A 49 -27.31 -0.64 15.75
N LEU A 50 -27.66 -1.71 16.48
CA LEU A 50 -26.79 -2.88 16.66
C LEU A 50 -26.41 -3.53 15.32
N TYR A 51 -27.38 -3.68 14.42
CA TYR A 51 -27.14 -4.19 13.07
C TYR A 51 -26.17 -3.32 12.27
N THR A 52 -26.43 -2.00 12.21
CA THR A 52 -25.56 -1.06 11.48
C THR A 52 -24.16 -1.03 12.08
N TYR A 53 -24.03 -1.04 13.42
CA TYR A 53 -22.74 -1.06 14.06
C TYR A 53 -21.98 -2.37 13.80
N GLY A 54 -22.68 -3.50 13.90
CA GLY A 54 -22.12 -4.81 13.53
C GLY A 54 -21.65 -4.86 12.08
N ARG A 55 -22.36 -4.22 11.15
CA ARG A 55 -21.94 -4.09 9.74
C ARG A 55 -20.69 -3.24 9.57
N VAL A 56 -20.65 -2.07 10.20
CA VAL A 56 -19.45 -1.20 10.17
C VAL A 56 -18.22 -1.96 10.68
N GLN A 57 -18.36 -2.74 11.76
CA GLN A 57 -17.29 -3.57 12.30
C GLN A 57 -16.94 -4.73 11.36
N TYR A 58 -17.94 -5.37 10.76
CA TYR A 58 -17.74 -6.44 9.78
C TYR A 58 -16.94 -5.95 8.58
N ASP A 59 -17.31 -4.81 8.01
CA ASP A 59 -16.65 -4.21 6.85
C ASP A 59 -15.23 -3.70 7.20
N ALA A 60 -15.01 -3.29 8.46
CA ALA A 60 -13.69 -2.98 8.99
C ALA A 60 -12.81 -4.22 9.22
N GLY A 61 -13.37 -5.43 9.18
CA GLY A 61 -12.68 -6.70 9.41
C GLY A 61 -12.60 -7.15 10.88
N GLU A 62 -13.38 -6.52 11.77
CA GLU A 62 -13.49 -6.83 13.20
C GLU A 62 -14.60 -7.87 13.45
N LEU A 63 -14.37 -9.08 12.95
CA LEU A 63 -15.41 -10.11 12.85
C LEU A 63 -15.99 -10.58 14.18
N THR A 64 -15.19 -10.64 15.24
CA THR A 64 -15.65 -11.06 16.58
C THR A 64 -16.62 -10.03 17.16
N SER A 65 -16.23 -8.76 17.18
CA SER A 65 -17.09 -7.66 17.64
C SER A 65 -18.36 -7.54 16.80
N ALA A 66 -18.25 -7.71 15.47
CA ALA A 66 -19.39 -7.73 14.58
C ALA A 66 -20.37 -8.87 14.92
N ALA A 67 -19.86 -10.08 15.15
CA ALA A 67 -20.66 -11.23 15.56
C ALA A 67 -21.40 -10.98 16.88
N ASP A 68 -20.74 -10.39 17.87
CA ASP A 68 -21.37 -10.03 19.14
C ASP A 68 -22.54 -9.07 18.92
N LYS A 69 -22.34 -8.03 18.11
CA LYS A 69 -23.39 -7.04 17.80
C LYS A 69 -24.57 -7.66 17.04
N PHE A 70 -24.33 -8.55 16.08
CA PHE A 70 -25.40 -9.27 15.40
C PHE A 70 -26.14 -10.22 16.34
N GLY A 71 -25.43 -10.86 17.27
CA GLY A 71 -26.02 -11.70 18.32
C GLY A 71 -26.93 -10.89 19.25
N GLU A 72 -26.45 -9.75 19.73
CA GLU A 72 -27.25 -8.80 20.53
C GLU A 72 -28.48 -8.30 19.76
N ALA A 73 -28.32 -8.00 18.46
CA ALA A 73 -29.42 -7.52 17.62
C ALA A 73 -30.54 -8.56 17.50
N LEU A 74 -30.21 -9.85 17.38
CA LEU A 74 -31.18 -10.94 17.26
C LEU A 74 -32.02 -11.16 18.52
N GLN A 75 -31.55 -10.71 19.69
CA GLN A 75 -32.33 -10.76 20.93
C GLN A 75 -33.35 -9.62 21.04
N ARG A 76 -33.28 -8.63 20.13
CA ARG A 76 -34.19 -7.47 20.14
C ARG A 76 -35.39 -7.70 19.22
N PRO A 77 -36.58 -7.18 19.57
CA PRO A 77 -37.73 -7.24 18.68
C PRO A 77 -37.46 -6.44 17.39
N ASN A 78 -38.01 -6.93 16.27
CA ASN A 78 -37.82 -6.35 14.93
C ASN A 78 -36.35 -6.33 14.45
N ALA A 79 -35.55 -7.33 14.86
CA ALA A 79 -34.21 -7.52 14.33
C ALA A 79 -34.22 -7.67 12.79
N PRO A 80 -33.33 -6.98 12.07
CA PRO A 80 -33.19 -7.18 10.63
C PRO A 80 -32.94 -8.66 10.29
N HIS A 81 -33.64 -9.18 9.28
CA HIS A 81 -33.54 -10.59 8.89
C HIS A 81 -32.11 -10.98 8.46
N GLN A 82 -31.32 -10.02 7.96
CA GLN A 82 -29.93 -10.25 7.58
C GLN A 82 -29.00 -10.54 8.78
N CYS A 83 -29.35 -10.14 10.01
CA CYS A 83 -28.51 -10.32 11.19
C CYS A 83 -28.05 -11.77 11.38
N LYS A 84 -28.96 -12.73 11.20
CA LYS A 84 -28.64 -14.16 11.37
C LYS A 84 -27.68 -14.68 10.31
N ALA A 85 -27.83 -14.22 9.07
CA ALA A 85 -26.94 -14.60 7.97
C ALA A 85 -25.55 -14.01 8.17
N LEU A 86 -25.46 -12.70 8.48
CA LEU A 86 -24.19 -12.01 8.73
C LEU A 86 -23.46 -12.54 9.97
N LEU A 87 -24.19 -12.88 11.03
CA LEU A 87 -23.61 -13.53 12.21
C LEU A 87 -22.89 -14.83 11.82
N LYS A 88 -23.58 -15.72 11.10
CA LYS A 88 -23.00 -16.99 10.64
C LYS A 88 -21.82 -16.75 9.70
N LEU A 89 -21.91 -15.74 8.84
CA LEU A 89 -20.84 -15.38 7.91
C LEU A 89 -19.58 -14.92 8.67
N ALA A 90 -19.73 -13.98 9.61
CA ALA A 90 -18.66 -13.49 10.46
C ALA A 90 -18.00 -14.62 11.29
N GLN A 91 -18.80 -15.50 11.88
CA GLN A 91 -18.31 -16.66 12.64
C GLN A 91 -17.52 -17.63 11.75
N ARG A 92 -18.03 -17.96 10.55
CA ARG A 92 -17.34 -18.85 9.62
C ARG A 92 -16.02 -18.26 9.13
N LEU A 93 -16.03 -16.97 8.83
CA LEU A 93 -14.86 -16.24 8.33
C LEU A 93 -13.78 -16.14 9.42
N GLU A 94 -14.16 -15.85 10.67
CA GLU A 94 -13.23 -15.81 11.81
C GLU A 94 -12.71 -17.21 12.16
N ALA A 95 -13.56 -18.24 12.15
CA ALA A 95 -13.13 -19.62 12.38
C ALA A 95 -12.10 -20.06 11.34
N ALA A 96 -12.31 -19.72 10.05
CA ALA A 96 -11.37 -20.02 8.99
C ALA A 96 -10.05 -19.23 9.13
N ARG A 97 -10.12 -17.94 9.48
CA ARG A 97 -8.94 -17.10 9.78
C ARG A 97 -8.15 -17.66 10.96
N SER A 98 -8.83 -17.98 12.06
CA SER A 98 -8.22 -18.50 13.29
C SER A 98 -7.57 -19.87 13.07
N ALA A 99 -8.22 -20.75 12.30
CA ALA A 99 -7.65 -22.04 11.89
C ALA A 99 -6.36 -21.85 11.08
N GLY A 100 -6.36 -20.91 10.11
CA GLY A 100 -5.18 -20.59 9.31
C GLY A 100 -4.04 -20.00 10.14
N ASN A 101 -4.35 -19.07 11.06
CA ASN A 101 -3.37 -18.50 11.98
C ASN A 101 -2.76 -19.57 12.91
N SER A 102 -3.60 -20.50 13.38
CA SER A 102 -3.16 -21.59 14.25
C SER A 102 -2.26 -22.57 13.51
N ALA A 103 -2.60 -22.94 12.27
CA ALA A 103 -1.74 -23.76 11.42
C ALA A 103 -0.41 -23.07 11.11
N PHE A 104 -0.44 -21.77 10.80
CA PHE A 104 0.75 -20.96 10.56
C PHE A 104 1.68 -20.93 11.78
N LYS A 105 1.13 -20.79 12.99
CA LYS A 105 1.91 -20.84 14.24
C LYS A 105 2.56 -22.20 14.49
N ARG A 106 1.92 -23.29 14.05
CA ARG A 106 2.49 -24.65 14.14
C ARG A 106 3.54 -24.96 13.07
N GLY A 107 3.76 -24.06 12.11
CA GLY A 107 4.63 -24.30 10.97
C GLY A 107 4.01 -25.17 9.88
N ASP A 108 2.74 -25.52 10.00
CA ASP A 108 1.99 -26.26 8.98
C ASP A 108 1.49 -25.28 7.92
N TRP A 109 2.39 -24.97 6.97
CA TRP A 109 2.15 -23.99 5.93
C TRP A 109 1.05 -24.43 4.96
N GLU A 110 0.93 -25.73 4.68
CA GLU A 110 -0.08 -26.26 3.76
C GLU A 110 -1.48 -26.16 4.34
N ALA A 111 -1.66 -26.59 5.60
CA ALA A 111 -2.94 -26.43 6.28
C ALA A 111 -3.31 -24.95 6.45
N ALA A 112 -2.32 -24.07 6.67
CA ALA A 112 -2.55 -22.63 6.73
C ALA A 112 -3.07 -22.08 5.39
N VAL A 113 -2.41 -22.43 4.28
CA VAL A 113 -2.84 -22.03 2.92
C VAL A 113 -4.25 -22.55 2.61
N ALA A 114 -4.54 -23.80 2.95
CA ALA A 114 -5.86 -24.40 2.76
C ALA A 114 -6.93 -23.67 3.59
N ALA A 115 -6.64 -23.33 4.85
CA ALA A 115 -7.55 -22.59 5.72
C ALA A 115 -7.82 -21.16 5.22
N TYR A 116 -6.80 -20.42 4.81
CA TYR A 116 -6.98 -19.09 4.22
C TYR A 116 -7.75 -19.15 2.90
N SER A 117 -7.51 -20.18 2.08
CA SER A 117 -8.26 -20.36 0.82
C SER A 117 -9.74 -20.69 1.08
N ARG A 118 -10.05 -21.48 2.12
CA ARG A 118 -11.43 -21.65 2.58
C ARG A 118 -12.03 -20.34 3.06
N ALA A 119 -11.28 -19.51 3.80
CA ALA A 119 -11.75 -18.20 4.27
C ALA A 119 -12.10 -17.27 3.09
N LEU A 120 -11.26 -17.22 2.05
CA LEU A 120 -11.52 -16.45 0.83
C LEU A 120 -12.76 -16.91 0.07
N ALA A 121 -13.13 -18.19 0.19
CA ALA A 121 -14.35 -18.75 -0.42
C ALA A 121 -15.63 -18.46 0.38
N VAL A 122 -15.52 -18.04 1.65
CA VAL A 122 -16.69 -17.73 2.49
C VAL A 122 -17.35 -16.43 2.05
N ASP A 123 -16.55 -15.39 1.83
CA ASP A 123 -17.03 -14.11 1.30
C ASP A 123 -16.06 -13.55 0.23
N PRO A 124 -16.30 -13.85 -1.05
CA PRO A 124 -15.48 -13.35 -2.15
C PRO A 124 -15.50 -11.83 -2.32
N ASN A 125 -16.54 -11.16 -1.83
CA ASN A 125 -16.76 -9.73 -2.06
C ASN A 125 -16.25 -8.84 -0.92
N HIS A 126 -15.74 -9.44 0.17
CA HIS A 126 -15.15 -8.71 1.28
C HIS A 126 -13.75 -8.20 0.94
N GLY A 127 -13.65 -7.17 0.09
CA GLY A 127 -12.38 -6.72 -0.50
C GLY A 127 -11.28 -6.47 0.53
N ARG A 128 -11.57 -5.72 1.59
CA ARG A 128 -10.58 -5.36 2.61
C ARG A 128 -10.13 -6.54 3.47
N PHE A 129 -11.07 -7.38 3.90
CA PHE A 129 -10.72 -8.57 4.66
C PHE A 129 -9.99 -9.61 3.80
N ASN A 130 -10.37 -9.73 2.52
CA ASN A 130 -9.70 -10.58 1.57
C ASN A 130 -8.25 -10.13 1.34
N ALA A 131 -7.97 -8.82 1.30
CA ALA A 131 -6.60 -8.32 1.27
C ALA A 131 -5.75 -8.86 2.45
N LEU A 132 -6.33 -8.88 3.66
CA LEU A 132 -5.70 -9.47 4.84
C LEU A 132 -5.47 -10.98 4.68
N LEU A 133 -6.45 -11.72 4.17
CA LEU A 133 -6.34 -13.17 3.95
C LEU A 133 -5.30 -13.53 2.89
N TYR A 134 -5.29 -12.83 1.75
CA TYR A 134 -4.27 -13.00 0.71
C TYR A 134 -2.89 -12.69 1.24
N CYS A 135 -2.74 -11.59 1.97
CA CYS A 135 -1.49 -11.29 2.65
C CYS A 135 -1.12 -12.45 3.56
N ASN A 136 -2.00 -12.93 4.45
CA ASN A 136 -1.74 -14.07 5.34
C ASN A 136 -1.41 -15.40 4.62
N ARG A 137 -2.00 -15.65 3.46
CA ARG A 137 -1.65 -16.78 2.59
C ARG A 137 -0.26 -16.62 1.98
N ALA A 138 0.15 -15.41 1.62
CA ALA A 138 1.45 -15.13 0.98
C ALA A 138 2.69 -15.53 1.79
N ALA A 139 2.70 -15.46 3.11
CA ALA A 139 3.84 -15.92 3.95
C ALA A 139 3.70 -17.38 4.28
N ALA A 140 2.49 -17.95 4.34
CA ALA A 140 2.38 -19.40 4.40
C ALA A 140 3.02 -19.99 3.13
N ASN A 141 2.65 -19.49 1.94
CA ASN A 141 3.30 -19.83 0.68
C ASN A 141 4.78 -19.45 0.64
N GLY A 142 5.14 -18.27 1.17
CA GLY A 142 6.53 -17.82 1.21
C GLY A 142 7.43 -18.72 2.06
N ARG A 143 6.89 -19.45 3.05
CA ARG A 143 7.65 -20.42 3.85
C ARG A 143 7.82 -21.78 3.16
N ARG A 144 7.13 -22.03 2.05
CA ARG A 144 7.20 -23.28 1.28
C ARG A 144 8.18 -23.14 0.11
N ASP A 145 8.92 -24.20 -0.16
CA ASP A 145 9.86 -24.24 -1.28
C ASP A 145 9.13 -24.34 -2.62
N GLY A 146 9.53 -23.53 -3.60
CA GLY A 146 8.90 -23.49 -4.93
C GLY A 146 7.61 -22.67 -5.03
N TYR A 147 7.12 -22.07 -3.94
CA TYR A 147 5.86 -21.29 -3.92
C TYR A 147 6.07 -19.77 -3.91
N LEU A 148 7.28 -19.31 -4.24
CA LEU A 148 7.65 -17.88 -4.18
C LEU A 148 6.79 -17.02 -5.13
N ASP A 149 6.53 -17.50 -6.34
CA ASP A 149 5.71 -16.75 -7.31
C ASP A 149 4.24 -16.67 -6.88
N GLN A 150 3.70 -17.74 -6.30
CA GLN A 150 2.35 -17.73 -5.73
C GLN A 150 2.25 -16.76 -4.55
N ALA A 151 3.27 -16.72 -3.69
CA ALA A 151 3.35 -15.78 -2.59
C ALA A 151 3.39 -14.31 -3.08
N LEU A 152 4.17 -14.01 -4.11
CA LEU A 152 4.21 -12.69 -4.73
C LEU A 152 2.88 -12.32 -5.41
N GLY A 153 2.23 -13.29 -6.06
CA GLY A 153 0.90 -13.15 -6.62
C GLY A 153 -0.14 -12.78 -5.57
N ASP A 154 -0.16 -13.49 -4.43
CA ASP A 154 -1.04 -13.20 -3.30
C ASP A 154 -0.81 -11.78 -2.75
N CYS A 155 0.44 -11.33 -2.63
CA CYS A 155 0.75 -9.96 -2.25
C CYS A 155 0.21 -8.92 -3.25
N ASN A 156 0.32 -9.17 -4.55
CA ASN A 156 -0.19 -8.27 -5.57
C ASN A 156 -1.72 -8.17 -5.53
N VAL A 157 -2.41 -9.30 -5.33
CA VAL A 157 -3.87 -9.31 -5.16
C VAL A 157 -4.25 -8.54 -3.90
N ALA A 158 -3.55 -8.76 -2.78
CA ALA A 158 -3.82 -8.02 -1.54
C ALA A 158 -3.69 -6.50 -1.71
N ILE A 159 -2.65 -6.03 -2.41
CA ILE A 159 -2.44 -4.61 -2.69
C ILE A 159 -3.48 -4.06 -3.68
N GLY A 160 -3.91 -4.87 -4.65
CA GLY A 160 -4.99 -4.49 -5.57
C GLY A 160 -6.34 -4.33 -4.87
N LEU A 161 -6.59 -5.10 -3.82
CA LEU A 161 -7.81 -5.02 -3.00
C LEU A 161 -7.76 -3.90 -1.96
N ASP A 162 -6.62 -3.72 -1.28
CA ASP A 162 -6.39 -2.60 -0.35
C ASP A 162 -5.01 -1.97 -0.60
N PRO A 163 -4.96 -0.88 -1.40
CA PRO A 163 -3.73 -0.17 -1.70
C PRO A 163 -3.06 0.48 -0.48
N THR A 164 -3.79 0.66 0.63
CA THR A 164 -3.28 1.24 1.87
C THR A 164 -2.72 0.19 2.83
N TYR A 165 -2.77 -1.09 2.47
CA TYR A 165 -2.38 -2.17 3.37
C TYR A 165 -0.86 -2.34 3.44
N ALA A 166 -0.22 -1.53 4.30
CA ALA A 166 1.24 -1.48 4.50
C ALA A 166 1.89 -2.87 4.68
N LYS A 167 1.23 -3.78 5.40
CA LYS A 167 1.76 -5.13 5.67
C LYS A 167 1.91 -5.97 4.42
N ALA A 168 1.07 -5.77 3.40
CA ALA A 168 1.20 -6.47 2.13
C ALA A 168 2.46 -6.02 1.37
N TYR A 169 2.78 -4.71 1.38
CA TYR A 169 4.02 -4.18 0.82
C TYR A 169 5.26 -4.69 1.55
N LEU A 170 5.27 -4.64 2.89
CA LEU A 170 6.38 -5.17 3.70
C LEU A 170 6.70 -6.62 3.32
N ARG A 171 5.65 -7.44 3.21
CA ARG A 171 5.77 -8.86 2.87
C ARG A 171 6.24 -9.09 1.44
N ARG A 172 5.74 -8.29 0.50
CA ARG A 172 6.20 -8.35 -0.90
C ARG A 172 7.67 -7.96 -1.01
N ALA A 173 8.12 -6.97 -0.22
CA ALA A 173 9.53 -6.57 -0.15
C ALA A 173 10.42 -7.73 0.33
N GLU A 174 10.04 -8.41 1.40
CA GLU A 174 10.78 -9.58 1.92
C GLU A 174 10.88 -10.71 0.90
N LEU A 175 9.78 -11.02 0.22
CA LEU A 175 9.75 -12.03 -0.84
C LEU A 175 10.61 -11.62 -2.04
N ARG A 176 10.62 -10.33 -2.40
CA ARG A 176 11.47 -9.77 -3.47
C ARG A 176 12.94 -9.80 -3.11
N LEU A 177 13.31 -9.53 -1.86
CA LEU A 177 14.70 -9.70 -1.39
C LEU A 177 15.18 -11.14 -1.55
N ARG A 178 14.35 -12.11 -1.18
CA ARG A 178 14.65 -13.54 -1.38
C ARG A 178 14.76 -13.92 -2.85
N ALA A 179 14.01 -13.24 -3.72
CA ALA A 179 14.12 -13.38 -5.17
C ALA A 179 15.33 -12.62 -5.78
N GLY A 180 16.18 -11.98 -4.97
CA GLY A 180 17.31 -11.16 -5.43
C GLY A 180 16.92 -9.79 -6.02
N LYS A 181 15.64 -9.43 -6.02
CA LYS A 181 15.11 -8.19 -6.61
C LYS A 181 15.17 -7.03 -5.61
N ARG A 182 16.39 -6.67 -5.19
CA ARG A 182 16.62 -5.68 -4.12
C ARG A 182 15.99 -4.31 -4.38
N ASN A 183 16.16 -3.74 -5.57
CA ASN A 183 15.61 -2.41 -5.89
C ASN A 183 14.08 -2.37 -5.71
N LEU A 184 13.39 -3.39 -6.23
CA LEU A 184 11.93 -3.50 -6.08
C LEU A 184 11.48 -3.74 -4.63
N ALA A 185 12.36 -4.28 -3.78
CA ALA A 185 12.08 -4.42 -2.35
C ALA A 185 12.24 -3.08 -1.61
N LEU A 186 13.22 -2.26 -1.98
CA LEU A 186 13.38 -0.91 -1.42
C LEU A 186 12.16 -0.03 -1.73
N ASP A 187 11.65 -0.09 -2.97
CA ASP A 187 10.43 0.61 -3.36
C ASP A 187 9.23 0.18 -2.50
N ASP A 188 9.07 -1.12 -2.26
CA ASP A 188 7.99 -1.65 -1.43
C ASP A 188 8.16 -1.26 0.05
N TYR A 189 9.38 -1.21 0.59
CA TYR A 189 9.61 -0.73 1.95
C TYR A 189 9.26 0.76 2.10
N ALA A 190 9.60 1.59 1.11
CA ALA A 190 9.22 2.99 1.10
C ALA A 190 7.68 3.16 1.07
N LEU A 191 6.98 2.36 0.25
CA LEU A 191 5.52 2.34 0.21
C LEU A 191 4.91 1.87 1.54
N ALA A 192 5.44 0.80 2.13
CA ALA A 192 5.00 0.32 3.44
C ALA A 192 5.15 1.40 4.53
N GLN A 193 6.26 2.15 4.51
CA GLN A 193 6.48 3.27 5.41
C GLN A 193 5.54 4.45 5.14
N LYS A 194 5.25 4.77 3.87
CA LYS A 194 4.28 5.81 3.49
C LYS A 194 2.88 5.49 3.99
N HIS A 195 2.45 4.23 3.89
CA HIS A 195 1.12 3.80 4.29
C HIS A 195 0.96 3.52 5.80
N ASP A 196 2.06 3.35 6.52
CA ASP A 196 2.08 3.20 7.99
C ASP A 196 3.16 4.06 8.65
N PRO A 197 3.09 5.40 8.56
CA PRO A 197 4.19 6.29 8.94
C PRO A 197 4.54 6.25 10.44
N THR A 198 3.54 5.96 11.29
CA THR A 198 3.69 5.95 12.75
C THR A 198 3.53 4.56 13.36
N GLY A 199 3.12 3.56 12.58
CA GLY A 199 2.89 2.22 13.09
C GLY A 199 4.10 1.29 12.98
N PRO A 200 3.95 0.07 13.53
CA PRO A 200 5.05 -0.88 13.64
C PRO A 200 5.51 -1.40 12.27
N VAL A 201 4.63 -1.47 11.28
CA VAL A 201 4.95 -1.99 9.95
C VAL A 201 5.82 -1.00 9.20
N GLY A 202 5.47 0.29 9.22
CA GLY A 202 6.30 1.31 8.59
C GLY A 202 7.61 1.55 9.33
N ALA A 203 7.63 1.43 10.66
CA ALA A 203 8.88 1.47 11.42
C ALA A 203 9.82 0.30 11.06
N GLU A 204 9.28 -0.92 10.93
CA GLU A 204 10.07 -2.06 10.44
C GLU A 204 10.54 -1.84 9.00
N ALA A 205 9.66 -1.41 8.11
CA ALA A 205 9.99 -1.14 6.71
C ALA A 205 11.10 -0.09 6.60
N GLY A 206 11.05 1.00 7.38
CA GLY A 206 12.09 2.03 7.41
C GLY A 206 13.44 1.51 7.88
N LYS A 207 13.47 0.63 8.90
CA LYS A 207 14.71 -0.04 9.34
C LYS A 207 15.31 -0.90 8.24
N ARG A 208 14.48 -1.76 7.62
CA ARG A 208 14.92 -2.63 6.51
C ARG A 208 15.38 -1.80 5.32
N LEU A 209 14.69 -0.72 4.99
CA LEU A 209 15.06 0.20 3.93
C LEU A 209 16.45 0.80 4.19
N HIS A 210 16.71 1.29 5.40
CA HIS A 210 18.02 1.83 5.77
C HIS A 210 19.13 0.78 5.68
N GLU A 211 18.92 -0.40 6.27
CA GLU A 211 19.87 -1.52 6.24
C GLU A 211 20.18 -1.96 4.80
N GLN A 212 19.15 -2.08 3.97
CA GLN A 212 19.25 -2.50 2.58
C GLN A 212 19.60 -1.34 1.62
N SER A 213 19.80 -0.12 2.12
CA SER A 213 20.31 1.00 1.30
C SER A 213 21.81 1.23 1.51
N ARG A 214 22.41 0.66 2.56
CA ARG A 214 23.85 0.75 2.77
C ARG A 214 24.60 -0.05 1.71
N PRO A 215 25.65 0.52 1.10
CA PRO A 215 26.51 -0.23 0.20
C PRO A 215 27.21 -1.35 0.99
N ALA A 216 27.28 -2.54 0.39
CA ALA A 216 28.02 -3.68 0.92
C ALA A 216 29.53 -3.38 0.81
N GLY A 217 30.08 -2.66 1.78
CA GLY A 217 31.50 -2.28 1.74
C GLY A 217 31.82 -1.09 2.62
N GLY A 218 31.96 -1.35 3.92
CA GLY A 218 32.54 -0.42 4.87
C GLY A 218 33.04 -1.22 6.06
N TYR A 219 34.22 -1.82 5.91
CA TYR A 219 34.94 -2.48 6.99
C TYR A 219 34.93 -1.57 8.23
N GLY A 220 34.37 -2.07 9.32
CA GLY A 220 34.44 -1.43 10.61
C GLY A 220 35.89 -1.41 11.09
N TYR A 221 36.39 -0.22 11.41
CA TYR A 221 37.45 -0.08 12.39
C TYR A 221 36.79 0.04 13.75
N SER A 222 36.72 -1.08 14.46
CA SER A 222 36.32 -1.15 15.86
C SER A 222 37.50 -0.74 16.76
N GLY A 223 37.25 0.23 17.64
CA GLY A 223 37.73 0.22 19.02
C GLY A 223 39.25 0.28 19.25
N GLY A 224 39.75 1.48 19.50
CA GLY A 224 41.00 1.70 20.25
C GLY A 224 40.81 2.85 21.23
N ALA A 225 40.62 2.52 22.50
CA ALA A 225 40.53 3.46 23.60
C ALA A 225 41.91 4.06 23.89
N TYR A 226 42.03 5.39 23.92
CA TYR A 226 43.13 6.09 24.57
C TYR A 226 42.65 7.35 25.30
N HIS A 227 43.25 7.53 26.46
CA HIS A 227 43.00 8.52 27.50
C HIS A 227 43.10 9.99 27.06
N GLY A 228 42.29 10.81 27.74
CA GLY A 228 42.67 12.06 28.41
C GLY A 228 43.69 13.01 27.77
N GLY A 229 43.23 14.22 27.41
CA GLY A 229 44.11 15.34 27.14
C GLY A 229 43.35 16.54 26.56
N ALA A 230 43.02 17.51 27.41
CA ALA A 230 42.49 18.80 26.99
C ALA A 230 43.55 19.58 26.21
N GLY A 231 43.23 20.00 24.99
CA GLY A 231 44.05 20.87 24.14
C GLY A 231 43.15 21.72 23.22
N PRO A 232 43.55 22.95 22.87
CA PRO A 232 42.63 23.96 22.35
C PRO A 232 42.31 23.77 20.86
N ARG A 233 41.07 24.14 20.49
CA ARG A 233 40.52 24.09 19.12
C ARG A 233 41.29 25.02 18.17
N PRO A 234 41.71 24.56 16.98
CA PRO A 234 42.05 25.46 15.89
C PRO A 234 40.82 25.81 15.04
N ALA A 235 40.86 27.01 14.48
CA ALA A 235 39.83 27.67 13.71
C ALA A 235 39.52 26.99 12.36
N GLY A 236 38.35 27.31 11.83
CA GLY A 236 37.68 26.61 10.74
C GLY A 236 38.44 26.53 9.41
N ARG A 237 38.16 25.45 8.69
CA ARG A 237 38.37 25.33 7.23
C ARG A 237 37.00 25.27 6.53
N PRO A 238 36.87 25.83 5.32
CA PRO A 238 35.60 25.97 4.63
C PRO A 238 35.12 24.64 4.05
N GLY A 239 33.79 24.49 3.97
CA GLY A 239 33.10 23.29 3.56
C GLY A 239 33.41 22.83 2.13
N GLY A 240 33.86 21.58 2.02
CA GLY A 240 33.79 20.81 0.78
C GLY A 240 32.50 20.03 0.75
N GLY A 241 31.49 20.55 0.04
CA GLY A 241 30.27 19.82 -0.28
C GLY A 241 30.60 18.64 -1.19
N ALA A 242 30.18 17.44 -0.79
CA ALA A 242 30.16 16.28 -1.68
C ALA A 242 29.25 16.59 -2.90
N PRO A 243 29.60 16.16 -4.12
CA PRO A 243 28.81 16.46 -5.30
C PRO A 243 27.45 15.76 -5.22
N ALA A 244 26.38 16.56 -5.30
CA ALA A 244 25.02 16.07 -5.50
C ALA A 244 24.98 15.15 -6.73
N ARG A 245 24.40 13.96 -6.60
CA ARG A 245 24.04 13.12 -7.76
C ARG A 245 23.11 13.97 -8.64
N LYS A 246 23.60 14.41 -9.79
CA LYS A 246 22.78 15.09 -10.79
C LYS A 246 21.79 14.08 -11.34
N GLU A 247 20.53 14.19 -10.95
CA GLU A 247 19.43 13.52 -11.64
C GLU A 247 19.40 14.06 -13.08
N HIS A 248 19.53 13.18 -14.07
CA HIS A 248 19.54 13.55 -15.47
C HIS A 248 18.09 13.80 -15.91
N SER A 249 17.81 14.95 -16.51
CA SER A 249 16.48 15.25 -17.03
C SER A 249 16.10 14.23 -18.13
N HIS A 250 14.81 13.96 -18.34
CA HIS A 250 14.36 13.12 -19.44
C HIS A 250 14.88 13.60 -20.82
N TYR A 251 15.14 14.90 -20.97
CA TYR A 251 15.79 15.46 -22.15
C TYR A 251 17.27 15.04 -22.26
N ASP A 252 18.00 15.01 -21.15
CA ASP A 252 19.41 14.58 -21.10
C ASP A 252 19.55 13.09 -21.45
N VAL A 253 18.60 12.26 -20.99
CA VAL A 253 18.54 10.82 -21.30
C VAL A 253 18.38 10.57 -22.81
N LEU A 254 17.61 11.42 -23.50
CA LEU A 254 17.44 11.33 -24.95
C LEU A 254 18.50 12.12 -25.74
N GLY A 255 19.35 12.90 -25.05
CA GLY A 255 20.36 13.76 -25.67
C GLY A 255 19.74 14.91 -26.48
N LEU A 256 18.62 15.45 -26.01
CA LEU A 256 17.86 16.51 -26.67
C LEU A 256 17.80 17.78 -25.81
N ALA A 257 17.64 18.93 -26.44
CA ALA A 257 17.32 20.17 -25.73
C ALA A 257 15.84 20.18 -25.29
N ALA A 258 15.52 20.93 -24.23
CA ALA A 258 14.14 21.09 -23.76
C ALA A 258 13.18 21.70 -24.81
N SER A 259 13.72 22.37 -25.83
CA SER A 259 13.00 22.93 -26.97
C SER A 259 12.76 21.94 -28.14
N ALA A 260 13.22 20.68 -28.04
CA ALA A 260 13.13 19.72 -29.14
C ALA A 260 11.68 19.42 -29.57
N SER A 261 11.46 19.17 -30.86
CA SER A 261 10.13 18.84 -31.37
C SER A 261 9.73 17.39 -31.02
N VAL A 262 8.44 17.07 -31.07
CA VAL A 262 7.93 15.70 -30.86
C VAL A 262 8.52 14.71 -31.88
N GLU A 263 8.80 15.17 -33.10
CA GLU A 263 9.45 14.34 -34.11
C GLU A 263 10.90 14.00 -33.74
N ASP A 264 11.63 14.97 -33.17
CA ASP A 264 13.02 14.77 -32.74
C ASP A 264 13.09 13.81 -31.56
N ILE A 265 12.13 13.91 -30.62
CA ILE A 265 11.97 12.97 -29.51
C ILE A 265 11.75 11.54 -30.02
N LYS A 266 10.87 11.36 -31.02
CA LYS A 266 10.64 10.06 -31.66
C LYS A 266 11.86 9.54 -32.41
N LYS A 267 12.59 10.41 -33.11
CA LYS A 267 13.83 10.03 -33.84
C LYS A 267 14.94 9.61 -32.86
N ALA A 268 15.14 10.38 -31.78
CA ALA A 268 16.14 10.08 -30.75
C ALA A 268 15.82 8.76 -30.03
N TYR A 269 14.56 8.55 -29.63
CA TYR A 269 14.12 7.31 -29.03
C TYR A 269 14.41 6.10 -29.91
N ARG A 270 14.00 6.12 -31.19
CA ARG A 270 14.25 5.00 -32.12
C ARG A 270 15.74 4.69 -32.26
N LYS A 271 16.59 5.72 -32.36
CA LYS A 271 18.04 5.57 -32.47
C LYS A 271 18.65 4.95 -31.21
N LEU A 272 18.23 5.39 -30.02
CA LEU A 272 18.74 4.92 -28.74
C LEU A 272 18.19 3.53 -28.38
N ALA A 273 16.92 3.26 -28.63
CA ALA A 273 16.30 1.95 -28.43
C ALA A 273 16.95 0.87 -29.29
N LEU A 274 17.29 1.17 -30.56
CA LEU A 274 18.02 0.24 -31.43
C LEU A 274 19.46 -0.02 -30.99
N ARG A 275 20.10 0.94 -30.30
CA ARG A 275 21.47 0.82 -29.77
C ARG A 275 21.52 0.05 -28.46
N HIS A 276 20.53 0.27 -27.59
CA HIS A 276 20.46 -0.31 -26.26
C HIS A 276 19.51 -1.51 -26.15
N HIS A 277 19.05 -2.05 -27.29
CA HIS A 277 18.19 -3.23 -27.30
C HIS A 277 18.89 -4.42 -26.62
N PRO A 278 18.18 -5.19 -25.76
CA PRO A 278 18.78 -6.32 -25.03
C PRO A 278 19.40 -7.37 -25.96
N ASP A 279 18.75 -7.67 -27.09
CA ASP A 279 19.23 -8.66 -28.07
C ASP A 279 20.57 -8.31 -28.74
N LYS A 280 20.91 -7.01 -28.83
CA LYS A 280 22.18 -6.56 -29.44
C LYS A 280 23.32 -6.39 -28.45
N ASN A 281 23.03 -6.43 -27.15
CA ASN A 281 23.99 -6.13 -26.08
C ASN A 281 24.19 -7.31 -25.11
N ASN A 282 23.89 -8.53 -25.54
CA ASN A 282 24.10 -9.77 -24.78
C ASN A 282 23.53 -9.73 -23.34
N GLY A 283 22.45 -8.99 -23.12
CA GLY A 283 21.83 -8.88 -21.80
C GLY A 283 22.69 -8.19 -20.73
N SER A 284 23.64 -7.32 -21.11
CA SER A 284 24.36 -6.50 -20.13
C SER A 284 23.40 -5.67 -19.28
N ASP A 285 23.49 -5.80 -17.95
CA ASP A 285 22.65 -5.08 -16.98
C ASP A 285 22.67 -3.56 -17.21
N ASP A 286 23.80 -3.00 -17.62
CA ASP A 286 23.95 -1.57 -17.90
C ASP A 286 23.19 -1.14 -19.16
N ALA A 287 23.16 -1.98 -20.20
CA ALA A 287 22.39 -1.71 -21.41
C ALA A 287 20.88 -1.81 -21.14
N GLN A 288 20.47 -2.77 -20.30
CA GLN A 288 19.09 -2.92 -19.88
C GLN A 288 18.61 -1.74 -19.02
N GLN A 289 19.42 -1.26 -18.08
CA GLN A 289 19.11 -0.08 -17.27
C GLN A 289 18.98 1.18 -18.15
N LYS A 290 19.88 1.37 -19.11
CA LYS A 290 19.79 2.48 -20.08
C LYS A 290 18.53 2.38 -20.94
N PHE A 291 18.19 1.18 -21.40
CA PHE A 291 16.97 0.96 -22.18
C PHE A 291 15.71 1.34 -21.42
N VAL A 292 15.61 0.95 -20.14
CA VAL A 292 14.48 1.34 -19.27
C VAL A 292 14.42 2.86 -19.08
N GLN A 293 15.56 3.53 -18.88
CA GLN A 293 15.61 4.99 -18.75
C GLN A 293 15.17 5.70 -20.04
N ILE A 294 15.64 5.25 -21.20
CA ILE A 294 15.26 5.77 -22.52
C ILE A 294 13.75 5.63 -22.74
N GLN A 295 13.17 4.49 -22.35
CA GLN A 295 11.74 4.25 -22.50
C GLN A 295 10.90 5.15 -21.59
N ARG A 296 11.27 5.28 -20.31
CA ARG A 296 10.61 6.21 -19.38
C ARG A 296 10.64 7.66 -19.88
N ALA A 297 11.79 8.10 -20.39
CA ALA A 297 11.93 9.45 -20.94
C ALA A 297 11.01 9.66 -22.16
N TYR A 298 10.91 8.67 -23.04
CA TYR A 298 10.01 8.74 -24.19
C TYR A 298 8.54 8.74 -23.81
N ASP A 299 8.12 7.91 -22.85
CA ASP A 299 6.73 7.82 -22.43
C ASP A 299 6.21 9.19 -21.94
N VAL A 300 7.02 9.91 -21.15
CA VAL A 300 6.68 11.24 -20.63
C VAL A 300 6.77 12.33 -21.70
N LEU A 301 7.82 12.31 -22.54
CA LEU A 301 8.10 13.40 -23.49
C LEU A 301 7.35 13.29 -24.83
N SER A 302 6.86 12.10 -25.19
CA SER A 302 6.17 11.85 -26.46
C SER A 302 4.73 12.36 -26.50
N ASP A 303 4.10 12.51 -25.34
CA ASP A 303 2.76 13.08 -25.18
C ASP A 303 2.83 14.56 -24.77
N ALA A 304 2.11 15.42 -25.48
CA ALA A 304 2.19 16.87 -25.29
C ALA A 304 1.66 17.34 -23.92
N ALA A 305 0.68 16.63 -23.35
CA ALA A 305 0.13 16.97 -22.04
C ALA A 305 1.09 16.53 -20.92
N GLN A 306 1.63 15.31 -21.02
CA GLN A 306 2.61 14.80 -20.06
C GLN A 306 3.92 15.60 -20.06
N ARG A 307 4.41 15.95 -21.25
CA ARG A 307 5.59 16.83 -21.41
C ARG A 307 5.38 18.17 -20.74
N ARG A 308 4.20 18.79 -20.92
CA ARG A 308 3.87 20.07 -20.29
C ARG A 308 3.87 19.97 -18.76
N THR A 309 3.28 18.92 -18.20
CA THR A 309 3.27 18.68 -16.75
C THR A 309 4.69 18.48 -16.22
N TYR A 310 5.51 17.69 -16.93
CA TYR A 310 6.90 17.47 -16.59
C TYR A 310 7.73 18.77 -16.62
N ASP A 311 7.57 19.59 -17.66
CA ASP A 311 8.28 20.87 -17.80
C ASP A 311 7.87 21.87 -16.70
N LEU A 312 6.60 21.86 -16.30
CA LEU A 312 6.09 22.67 -15.18
C LEU A 312 6.67 22.21 -13.83
N GLN A 313 6.77 20.90 -13.60
CA GLN A 313 7.35 20.32 -12.40
C GLN A 313 8.86 20.58 -12.29
N GLN A 314 9.59 20.50 -13.41
CA GLN A 314 11.02 20.83 -13.44
C GLN A 314 11.25 22.32 -13.15
N ARG A 315 10.36 23.19 -13.63
CA ARG A 315 10.41 24.63 -13.35
C ARG A 315 10.04 24.95 -11.90
N SER A 316 9.04 24.29 -11.33
CA SER A 316 8.65 24.48 -9.91
C SER A 316 9.71 23.93 -8.95
N ALA A 317 10.36 22.81 -9.27
CA ALA A 317 11.49 22.26 -8.52
C ALA A 317 12.70 23.22 -8.54
N SER A 318 12.94 23.93 -9.65
CA SER A 318 13.98 24.96 -9.74
C SER A 318 13.67 26.23 -8.93
N SER A 319 12.38 26.56 -8.72
CA SER A 319 11.95 27.71 -7.91
C SER A 319 11.79 27.39 -6.41
N SER A 320 11.53 26.12 -6.05
CA SER A 320 11.33 25.67 -4.66
C SER A 320 12.61 25.51 -3.84
N ALA A 321 13.79 25.78 -4.42
CA ALA A 321 15.04 25.87 -3.66
C ALA A 321 15.14 27.11 -2.74
N ARG A 322 14.09 27.97 -2.66
CA ARG A 322 14.08 29.21 -1.85
C ARG A 322 12.95 29.37 -0.83
N SER A 323 12.11 28.36 -0.58
CA SER A 323 11.22 28.41 0.59
C SER A 323 10.76 27.04 1.00
N TYR A 324 11.04 26.70 2.27
CA TYR A 324 10.54 25.51 2.92
C TYR A 324 9.20 25.82 3.61
N SER A 325 8.34 24.81 3.67
CA SER A 325 7.15 24.64 4.53
C SER A 325 5.78 24.84 3.88
N GLY A 326 5.00 23.75 3.83
CA GLY A 326 3.55 23.80 4.00
C GLY A 326 2.70 23.31 2.83
N PHE A 327 1.97 22.22 3.09
CA PHE A 327 0.78 21.71 2.39
C PHE A 327 0.97 20.74 1.22
N SER A 328 0.60 19.49 1.52
CA SER A 328 0.49 18.30 0.70
C SER A 328 -0.88 18.22 0.03
N ASP A 329 -0.93 17.85 -1.27
CA ASP A 329 -1.93 16.96 -1.88
C ASP A 329 -1.83 17.04 -3.42
N GLU A 330 -0.97 16.21 -4.04
CA GLU A 330 -0.87 16.09 -5.52
C GLU A 330 -0.91 14.63 -6.04
N ASP A 331 -1.02 13.62 -5.18
CA ASP A 331 -0.96 12.21 -5.61
C ASP A 331 -2.30 11.62 -6.12
N ASP A 332 -3.42 12.34 -6.00
CA ASP A 332 -4.77 11.81 -6.28
C ASP A 332 -5.27 11.99 -7.74
N LEU A 333 -4.52 12.73 -8.58
CA LEU A 333 -4.87 12.95 -9.99
C LEU A 333 -4.11 12.05 -10.97
N PHE A 334 -2.98 11.49 -10.54
CA PHE A 334 -2.11 10.67 -11.39
C PHE A 334 -2.49 9.17 -11.39
N ALA A 335 -3.15 8.69 -10.33
CA ALA A 335 -3.61 7.30 -10.20
C ALA A 335 -4.91 7.02 -11.00
N ALA A 336 -5.79 8.00 -11.17
CA ALA A 336 -7.09 7.84 -11.83
C ALA A 336 -6.99 7.59 -13.35
N PHE A 337 -5.87 7.96 -13.99
CA PHE A 337 -5.74 7.88 -15.46
C PHE A 337 -5.14 6.55 -15.97
N TYR A 338 -4.28 5.90 -15.18
CA TYR A 338 -3.61 4.66 -15.60
C TYR A 338 -4.52 3.42 -15.58
N GLN A 339 -5.61 3.44 -14.80
CA GLN A 339 -6.62 2.37 -14.82
C GLN A 339 -7.51 2.38 -16.08
N ALA A 340 -7.61 3.50 -16.81
CA ALA A 340 -8.52 3.61 -17.95
C ALA A 340 -7.94 3.11 -19.30
N ARG A 341 -6.61 2.92 -19.41
CA ARG A 341 -5.96 2.61 -20.70
C ARG A 341 -5.49 1.15 -20.86
N ALA A 342 -5.48 0.37 -19.77
CA ALA A 342 -5.20 -1.06 -19.81
C ALA A 342 -6.40 -1.91 -20.30
N ALA A 343 -7.60 -1.33 -20.41
CA ALA A 343 -8.84 -2.04 -20.72
C ALA A 343 -9.27 -1.98 -22.20
N SER A 344 -8.46 -1.49 -23.14
CA SER A 344 -8.92 -1.28 -24.54
C SER A 344 -7.98 -1.72 -25.67
N ARG A 345 -6.95 -2.54 -25.42
CA ARG A 345 -6.11 -3.08 -26.53
C ARG A 345 -5.80 -4.57 -26.40
N TYR A 346 -6.84 -5.37 -26.24
CA TYR A 346 -6.86 -6.78 -26.65
C TYR A 346 -8.13 -7.03 -27.50
N ARG A 347 -8.17 -6.44 -28.69
CA ARG A 347 -8.97 -6.89 -29.83
C ARG A 347 -8.20 -6.53 -31.11
N ARG A 348 -7.66 -7.56 -31.79
CA ARG A 348 -7.06 -7.56 -33.14
C ARG A 348 -5.88 -6.57 -33.32
N TRP A 349 -4.67 -6.99 -33.60
CA TRP A 349 -4.20 -7.92 -34.65
C TRP A 349 -2.93 -8.60 -34.19
#